data_AF-A0A7X3APU8-F1
#
_entry.id   AF-A0A7X3APU8-F1
#
_cell.length_a   1.000
_cell.length_b   1.000
_cell.length_c   1.000
_cell.angle_alpha   90.00
_cell.angle_beta   90.00
_cell.angle_gamma   90.00
#
_symmetry.space_group_name_H-M   'P 1'
#
loop_
_entity.id
_entity.type
_entity.pdbx_description
1 polymer ?
#
loop_
_entity_poly.entity_id
_entity_poly.type
_entity_poly.pdbx_seq_one_letter_code
_entity_poly.pdbx_strand_id
1 'polypeptide(L)'
;MLRINRLRVEINTVNGVYGIDESFNEGLNFVASKENTCGKSSILAAIYYCLGLEQILGGVAGIGGKVLTSAFKNVIDDNGTSWNVTESGAYLEISNGTETITIYRNIKAENKDNRLITVYFGKYDAIENPQIESEDFYVNIQHSATSRRGFHSFLEEFLHLNLPLVHTSDGSERKLYLQIIFSAMFIEQKHGWSDILSGMPIFGIRESKKRVVEYILGLDTLKNEKKRTP
;
A
#
# COMPACT_ATOMS: atom_id res chain seq x y z
N MET A 1 2.14 -12.82 -9.69
CA MET A 1 1.63 -12.80 -8.30
C MET A 1 2.46 -11.80 -7.51
N LEU A 2 1.84 -10.86 -6.79
CA LEU A 2 2.58 -9.91 -5.96
C LEU A 2 3.39 -10.66 -4.89
N ARG A 3 4.68 -10.35 -4.80
CA ARG A 3 5.55 -10.75 -3.71
C ARG A 3 6.27 -9.53 -3.16
N ILE A 4 6.33 -9.44 -1.84
CA ILE A 4 7.13 -8.45 -1.13
C ILE A 4 8.50 -9.07 -0.88
N ASN A 5 9.57 -8.43 -1.35
CA ASN A 5 10.92 -8.93 -1.23
C ASN A 5 11.68 -8.27 -0.08
N ARG A 6 11.51 -6.95 0.11
CA ARG A 6 12.23 -6.17 1.12
C ARG A 6 11.43 -4.95 1.53
N LEU A 7 11.48 -4.61 2.80
CA LEU A 7 10.99 -3.35 3.34
C LEU A 7 12.14 -2.64 4.05
N ARG A 8 12.44 -1.42 3.62
CA ARG A 8 13.35 -0.53 4.32
C ARG A 8 12.61 0.74 4.72
N VAL A 9 12.65 1.07 6.01
CA VAL A 9 12.10 2.31 6.55
C VAL A 9 13.27 3.14 7.05
N GLU A 10 13.27 4.41 6.69
CA GLU A 10 14.27 5.38 7.15
C GLU A 10 13.58 6.52 7.88
N ILE A 11 14.04 6.79 9.10
CA ILE A 11 13.57 7.85 9.99
C ILE A 11 14.79 8.64 10.41
N ASN A 12 14.98 9.79 9.77
CA ASN A 12 16.11 10.67 10.01
C ASN A 12 15.84 11.54 11.24
N THR A 13 16.84 11.64 12.11
CA THR A 13 16.86 12.53 13.26
C THR A 13 18.24 13.17 13.36
N VAL A 14 18.39 14.14 14.26
CA VAL A 14 19.70 14.74 14.56
C VAL A 14 20.69 13.76 15.19
N ASN A 15 20.21 12.65 15.78
CA ASN A 15 21.05 11.63 16.42
C ASN A 15 21.42 10.49 15.46
N GLY A 16 20.90 10.51 14.23
CA GLY A 16 21.14 9.48 13.23
C GLY A 16 19.86 8.94 12.60
N VAL A 17 20.02 7.86 11.83
CA VAL A 17 18.95 7.18 11.10
C VAL A 17 18.42 6.02 11.93
N TYR A 18 17.13 6.05 12.21
CA TYR A 18 16.38 4.95 12.81
C TYR A 18 15.53 4.26 11.73
N GLY A 19 15.16 3.02 11.97
CA GLY A 19 14.27 2.30 11.07
C GLY A 19 14.54 0.81 11.05
N ILE A 20 14.17 0.18 9.94
CA ILE A 20 14.36 -1.25 9.70
C ILE A 20 14.81 -1.44 8.26
N ASP A 21 15.50 -2.53 8.00
CA ASP A 21 15.88 -2.95 6.66
C ASP A 21 15.84 -4.48 6.60
N GLU A 22 14.69 -5.02 6.21
CA GLU A 22 14.39 -6.44 6.33
C GLU A 22 13.95 -7.04 5.01
N SER A 23 14.50 -8.22 4.68
CA SER A 23 14.14 -9.00 3.50
C SER A 23 13.18 -10.13 3.88
N PHE A 24 12.20 -10.38 3.01
CA PHE A 24 11.21 -11.43 3.16
C PHE A 24 11.54 -12.62 2.27
N ASN A 25 11.46 -13.80 2.86
CA ASN A 25 11.67 -15.05 2.14
C ASN A 25 10.41 -15.50 1.40
N GLU A 26 10.57 -16.44 0.48
CA GLU A 26 9.46 -17.12 -0.16
C GLU A 26 8.65 -17.92 0.88
N GLY A 27 7.32 -17.85 0.80
CA GLY A 27 6.43 -18.56 1.71
C GLY A 27 6.08 -17.77 2.98
N LEU A 28 6.04 -18.45 4.13
CA LEU A 28 5.56 -17.91 5.39
C LEU A 28 6.67 -17.15 6.12
N ASN A 29 6.44 -15.85 6.35
CA ASN A 29 7.34 -14.99 7.14
C ASN A 29 6.68 -14.65 8.48
N PHE A 30 7.46 -14.68 9.56
CA PHE A 30 7.00 -14.33 10.91
C PHE A 30 7.64 -13.02 11.36
N VAL A 31 6.81 -12.04 11.70
CA VAL A 31 7.24 -10.78 12.32
C VAL A 31 6.89 -10.84 13.80
N ALA A 32 7.90 -11.05 14.65
CA ALA A 32 7.74 -11.19 16.09
C ALA A 32 8.61 -10.19 16.85
N SER A 33 8.17 -9.80 18.03
CA SER A 33 8.94 -8.98 18.97
C SER A 33 8.78 -9.54 20.37
N LYS A 34 9.80 -9.38 21.22
CA LYS A 34 9.77 -9.87 22.61
C LYS A 34 8.77 -9.12 23.48
N GLU A 35 8.51 -7.86 23.15
CA GLU A 35 7.58 -6.99 23.89
C GLU A 35 6.42 -6.51 22.99
N ASN A 36 5.39 -5.96 23.62
CA ASN A 36 4.33 -5.24 22.92
C ASN A 36 4.82 -3.87 22.44
N THR A 37 4.16 -3.32 21.41
CA THR A 37 4.45 -1.96 20.91
C THR A 37 5.82 -1.77 20.23
N CYS A 38 6.54 -2.84 19.89
CA CYS A 38 7.82 -2.78 19.18
C CYS A 38 7.72 -2.61 17.64
N GLY A 39 6.68 -1.95 17.11
CA GLY A 39 6.62 -1.63 15.67
C GLY A 39 6.15 -2.74 14.71
N LYS A 40 5.64 -3.88 15.20
CA LYS A 40 5.08 -4.94 14.31
C LYS A 40 3.99 -4.41 13.36
N SER A 41 3.02 -3.66 13.89
CA SER A 41 1.98 -3.03 13.08
C SER A 41 2.53 -1.93 12.17
N SER A 42 3.66 -1.30 12.56
CA SER A 42 4.33 -0.27 11.76
C SER A 42 4.94 -0.84 10.48
N ILE A 43 5.44 -2.09 10.50
CA ILE A 43 5.93 -2.81 9.31
C ILE A 43 4.80 -2.97 8.29
N LEU A 44 3.66 -3.52 8.72
CA LEU A 44 2.49 -3.69 7.85
C LEU A 44 1.97 -2.35 7.36
N ALA A 45 1.92 -1.34 8.22
CA ALA A 45 1.47 -0.01 7.83
C ALA A 45 2.38 0.63 6.77
N ALA A 46 3.70 0.47 6.89
CA ALA A 46 4.66 0.96 5.91
C ALA A 46 4.50 0.26 4.54
N ILE A 47 4.29 -1.06 4.52
CA ILE A 47 4.03 -1.82 3.29
C ILE A 47 2.78 -1.26 2.57
N TYR A 48 1.65 -1.17 3.28
CA TYR A 48 0.40 -0.67 2.70
C TYR A 48 0.53 0.78 2.28
N TYR A 49 1.30 1.57 3.02
CA TYR A 49 1.60 2.95 2.67
C TYR A 49 2.40 3.06 1.37
N CYS A 50 3.47 2.28 1.17
CA CYS A 50 4.21 2.24 -0.10
C CYS A 50 3.31 1.83 -1.27
N LEU A 51 2.40 0.87 -1.05
CA LEU A 51 1.43 0.43 -2.07
C LEU A 51 0.27 1.43 -2.30
N GLY A 52 0.20 2.54 -1.57
CA GLY A 52 -0.91 3.49 -1.71
C GLY A 52 -2.25 2.96 -1.20
N LEU A 53 -2.23 1.99 -0.29
CA LEU A 53 -3.38 1.27 0.22
C LEU A 53 -3.75 1.69 1.66
N GLU A 54 -3.27 2.84 2.13
CA GLU A 54 -3.46 3.31 3.51
C GLU A 54 -4.92 3.45 3.94
N GLN A 55 -5.85 3.63 3.00
CA GLN A 55 -7.29 3.70 3.29
C GLN A 55 -7.84 2.39 3.88
N ILE A 56 -7.15 1.25 3.67
CA ILE A 56 -7.48 -0.02 4.31
C ILE A 56 -7.19 0.03 5.82
N LEU A 57 -6.16 0.79 6.21
CA LEU A 57 -5.74 0.92 7.61
C LEU A 57 -6.54 1.97 8.38
N GLY A 58 -6.87 3.09 7.72
CA GLY A 58 -7.42 4.28 8.38
C GLY A 58 -8.80 4.73 7.91
N GLY A 59 -9.44 3.98 7.01
CA GLY A 59 -10.75 4.35 6.43
C GLY A 59 -10.72 5.64 5.62
N VAL A 60 -11.89 6.28 5.46
CA VAL A 60 -12.09 7.47 4.60
C VAL A 60 -11.24 8.68 5.04
N ALA A 61 -10.89 8.78 6.33
CA ALA A 61 -10.04 9.84 6.88
C ALA A 61 -8.53 9.50 6.83
N GLY A 62 -8.17 8.27 6.45
CA GLY A 62 -6.82 7.69 6.52
C GLY A 62 -5.95 7.91 5.27
N ILE A 63 -6.16 9.00 4.53
CA ILE A 63 -5.32 9.31 3.37
C ILE A 63 -3.98 9.91 3.83
N GLY A 64 -2.87 9.40 3.29
CA GLY A 64 -1.52 9.86 3.58
C GLY A 64 -0.94 9.33 4.89
N GLY A 65 0.12 9.96 5.40
CA GLY A 65 0.89 9.47 6.56
C GLY A 65 0.14 9.45 7.91
N LYS A 66 -1.14 9.82 7.96
CA LYS A 66 -1.93 9.83 9.21
C LYS A 66 -2.06 8.44 9.83
N VAL A 67 -2.11 7.39 9.00
CA VAL A 67 -2.21 5.98 9.44
C VAL A 67 -0.93 5.45 10.08
N LEU A 68 0.20 6.11 9.83
CA LEU A 68 1.50 5.73 10.37
C LEU A 68 1.64 6.25 11.82
N THR A 69 2.41 5.53 12.63
CA THR A 69 2.62 5.90 14.04
C THR A 69 3.42 7.19 14.19
N SER A 70 3.42 7.78 15.39
CA SER A 70 4.20 9.00 15.70
C SER A 70 5.69 8.82 15.47
N ALA A 71 6.21 7.59 15.60
CA ALA A 71 7.60 7.23 15.33
C ALA A 71 8.08 7.68 13.94
N PHE A 72 7.22 7.62 12.93
CA PHE A 72 7.59 8.05 11.58
C PHE A 72 7.55 9.57 11.38
N LYS A 73 6.94 10.33 12.28
CA LYS A 73 6.51 11.72 11.99
C LYS A 73 6.98 12.75 13.00
N ASN A 74 7.07 12.35 14.27
CA ASN A 74 7.19 13.30 15.37
C ASN A 74 8.50 13.06 16.09
N VAL A 75 8.61 11.92 16.78
CA VAL A 75 9.68 11.66 17.74
C VAL A 75 10.00 10.17 17.82
N ILE A 76 11.27 9.86 18.01
CA ILE A 76 11.77 8.52 18.37
C ILE A 76 12.40 8.61 19.75
N ASP A 77 12.03 7.69 20.64
CA ASP A 77 12.65 7.54 21.94
C ASP A 77 13.78 6.52 21.86
N ASP A 78 15.00 6.93 22.20
CA ASP A 78 16.20 6.10 22.20
C ASP A 78 16.96 6.30 23.52
N ASN A 79 17.13 5.21 24.27
CA ASN A 79 17.81 5.18 25.57
C ASN A 79 17.36 6.30 26.55
N GLY A 80 16.05 6.56 26.58
CA GLY A 80 15.45 7.59 27.46
C GLY A 80 15.58 9.03 26.95
N THR A 81 16.13 9.24 25.76
CA THR A 81 16.18 10.54 25.09
C THR A 81 15.25 10.56 23.88
N SER A 82 14.47 11.62 23.75
CA SER A 82 13.53 11.80 22.64
C SER A 82 14.16 12.64 21.53
N TRP A 83 14.17 12.10 20.31
CA TRP A 83 14.75 12.72 19.12
C TRP A 83 13.67 13.09 18.11
N ASN A 84 13.64 14.36 17.72
CA ASN A 84 12.70 14.83 16.70
C ASN A 84 13.04 14.22 15.33
N VAL A 85 12.00 13.72 14.67
CA VAL A 85 12.10 13.25 13.28
C VAL A 85 12.20 14.46 12.36
N THR A 86 13.25 14.53 11.54
CA THR A 86 13.43 15.58 10.52
C THR A 86 12.78 15.15 9.21
N GLU A 87 13.10 13.95 8.75
CA GLU A 87 12.57 13.36 7.53
C GLU A 87 12.31 11.87 7.71
N SER A 88 11.40 11.30 6.94
CA SER A 88 11.19 9.86 6.92
C SER A 88 10.58 9.39 5.61
N GLY A 89 10.85 8.13 5.27
CA GLY A 89 10.36 7.49 4.06
C GLY A 89 10.45 5.98 4.16
N ALA A 90 9.86 5.29 3.19
CA ALA A 90 9.93 3.85 3.09
C ALA A 90 10.16 3.40 1.65
N TYR A 91 11.02 2.39 1.51
CA TYR A 91 11.28 1.64 0.29
C TYR A 91 10.64 0.26 0.42
N LEU A 92 9.90 -0.13 -0.61
CA LEU A 92 9.29 -1.45 -0.71
C LEU A 92 9.72 -2.09 -2.03
N GLU A 93 10.55 -3.12 -1.94
CA GLU A 93 10.88 -3.94 -3.10
C GLU A 93 9.80 -5.00 -3.29
N ILE A 94 9.20 -5.04 -4.48
CA ILE A 94 8.19 -6.01 -4.86
C ILE A 94 8.51 -6.68 -6.19
N SER A 95 8.01 -7.90 -6.37
CA SER A 95 8.05 -8.61 -7.64
C SER A 95 6.67 -9.13 -8.06
N ASN A 96 6.44 -9.24 -9.36
CA ASN A 96 5.23 -9.85 -9.95
C ASN A 96 5.46 -11.32 -10.38
N GLY A 97 6.68 -11.83 -10.21
CA GLY A 97 7.13 -13.15 -10.64
C GLY A 97 8.05 -13.13 -11.87
N THR A 98 8.08 -12.03 -12.63
CA THR A 98 8.95 -11.83 -13.79
C THR A 98 9.88 -10.63 -13.60
N GLU A 99 9.35 -9.55 -13.05
CA GLU A 99 10.02 -8.27 -12.86
C GLU A 99 10.09 -7.92 -11.38
N THR A 100 11.08 -7.11 -11.01
CA THR A 100 11.26 -6.58 -9.66
C THR A 100 11.44 -5.08 -9.73
N ILE A 101 10.68 -4.36 -8.90
CA ILE A 101 10.73 -2.91 -8.78
C ILE A 101 10.89 -2.51 -7.32
N THR A 102 11.38 -1.30 -7.10
CA THR A 102 11.48 -0.70 -5.76
C THR A 102 10.61 0.55 -5.71
N ILE A 103 9.67 0.58 -4.78
CA ILE A 103 8.75 1.70 -4.59
C ILE A 103 9.27 2.54 -3.42
N TYR A 104 9.46 3.83 -3.63
CA TYR A 104 9.77 4.80 -2.58
C TYR A 104 8.61 5.75 -2.36
N ARG A 105 8.27 5.98 -1.08
CA ARG A 105 7.28 6.99 -0.68
C ARG A 105 7.76 7.74 0.56
N ASN A 106 7.76 9.07 0.48
CA ASN A 106 8.09 9.92 1.62
C ASN A 106 6.92 9.95 2.61
N ILE A 107 7.23 9.92 3.90
CA ILE A 107 6.25 9.97 5.00
C ILE A 107 6.25 11.37 5.62
N LYS A 108 7.44 11.86 6.00
CA LYS A 108 7.68 13.23 6.45
C LYS A 108 8.80 13.84 5.62
N ALA A 109 8.54 14.99 5.03
CA ALA A 109 9.51 15.80 4.32
C ALA A 109 9.01 17.25 4.28
N GLU A 110 9.91 18.23 4.32
CA GLU A 110 9.51 19.65 4.27
C GLU A 110 8.97 20.05 2.89
N ASN A 111 9.56 19.52 1.82
CA ASN A 111 9.32 19.97 0.45
C ASN A 111 8.83 18.86 -0.51
N LYS A 112 8.35 17.73 0.02
CA LYS A 112 7.80 16.63 -0.81
C LYS A 112 6.38 16.28 -0.39
N ASP A 113 5.49 16.27 -1.37
CA ASP A 113 4.10 15.84 -1.17
C ASP A 113 4.04 14.32 -0.98
N ASN A 114 3.39 13.87 0.09
CA ASN A 114 3.26 12.46 0.42
C ASN A 114 2.31 11.67 -0.50
N ARG A 115 1.74 12.33 -1.52
CA ARG A 115 0.98 11.75 -2.63
C ARG A 115 1.85 11.37 -3.82
N LEU A 116 3.14 11.69 -3.80
CA LEU A 116 4.10 11.24 -4.80
C LEU A 116 4.68 9.88 -4.41
N ILE A 117 4.81 9.01 -5.40
CA ILE A 117 5.47 7.71 -5.28
C ILE A 117 6.50 7.63 -6.41
N THR A 118 7.75 7.35 -6.05
CA THR A 118 8.80 7.08 -7.03
C THR A 118 8.94 5.58 -7.19
N VAL A 119 8.90 5.09 -8.42
CA VAL A 119 9.15 3.69 -8.75
C VAL A 119 10.49 3.60 -9.45
N TYR A 120 11.40 2.80 -8.91
CA TYR A 120 12.65 2.42 -9.55
C TYR A 120 12.45 1.07 -10.24
N PHE A 121 12.82 0.98 -11.51
CA PHE A 121 12.69 -0.25 -12.31
C PHE A 121 13.86 -1.22 -12.03
N GLY A 122 14.00 -1.60 -10.76
CA GLY A 122 15.05 -2.50 -10.30
C GLY A 122 14.95 -2.81 -8.80
N LYS A 123 15.89 -3.64 -8.34
CA LYS A 123 16.06 -4.00 -6.92
C LYS A 123 16.56 -2.81 -6.09
N TYR A 124 16.33 -2.85 -4.79
CA TYR A 124 16.75 -1.78 -3.87
C TYR A 124 18.25 -1.51 -3.98
N ASP A 125 19.08 -2.56 -3.98
CA ASP A 125 20.54 -2.40 -4.04
C ASP A 125 21.05 -1.82 -5.37
N ALA A 126 20.19 -1.71 -6.38
CA ALA A 126 20.52 -1.14 -7.68
C ALA A 126 20.06 0.31 -7.86
N ILE A 127 19.26 0.89 -6.95
CA ILE A 127 18.62 2.20 -7.18
C ILE A 127 19.61 3.36 -7.27
N GLU A 128 20.82 3.21 -6.72
CA GLU A 128 21.90 4.20 -6.85
C GLU A 128 22.62 4.13 -8.21
N ASN A 129 22.41 3.08 -8.99
CA ASN A 129 22.97 2.96 -10.33
C ASN A 129 22.23 3.91 -11.29
N PRO A 130 22.93 4.87 -11.94
CA PRO A 130 22.31 5.83 -12.85
C PRO A 130 21.63 5.20 -14.08
N GLN A 131 21.89 3.92 -14.37
CA GLN A 131 21.22 3.17 -15.43
C GLN A 131 19.85 2.62 -15.03
N ILE A 132 19.52 2.59 -13.73
CA ILE A 132 18.19 2.22 -13.28
C ILE A 132 17.26 3.40 -13.51
N GLU A 133 16.30 3.20 -14.41
CA GLU A 133 15.25 4.17 -14.65
C GLU A 133 14.34 4.29 -13.42
N SER A 134 13.83 5.50 -13.20
CA SER A 134 12.85 5.77 -12.17
C SER A 134 11.76 6.71 -12.69
N GLU A 135 10.54 6.51 -12.24
CA GLU A 135 9.40 7.32 -12.62
C GLU A 135 8.54 7.71 -11.41
N ASP A 136 8.04 8.95 -11.42
CA ASP A 136 7.14 9.47 -10.39
C ASP A 136 5.67 9.31 -10.80
N PHE A 137 4.87 8.86 -9.84
CA PHE A 137 3.43 8.64 -9.93
C PHE A 137 2.70 9.36 -8.80
N TYR A 138 1.41 9.65 -9.02
CA TYR A 138 0.53 10.22 -8.00
C TYR A 138 -0.44 9.18 -7.43
N VAL A 139 -0.68 9.26 -6.13
CA VAL A 139 -1.67 8.43 -5.42
C VAL A 139 -2.65 9.30 -4.62
N ASN A 140 -3.85 8.78 -4.36
CA ASN A 140 -4.91 9.47 -3.61
C ASN A 140 -5.33 10.84 -4.18
N ILE A 141 -5.15 11.02 -5.48
CA ILE A 141 -5.71 12.14 -6.25
C ILE A 141 -6.80 11.58 -7.17
N GLN A 142 -7.76 12.42 -7.55
CA GLN A 142 -8.76 12.06 -8.55
C GLN A 142 -8.07 11.50 -9.81
N HIS A 143 -8.63 10.43 -10.38
CA HIS A 143 -8.08 9.71 -11.54
C HIS A 143 -6.74 8.96 -11.32
N SER A 144 -6.23 8.82 -10.09
CA SER A 144 -5.01 8.02 -9.79
C SER A 144 -5.13 6.52 -10.10
N ALA A 145 -6.34 6.00 -10.32
CA ALA A 145 -6.58 4.62 -10.73
C ALA A 145 -6.92 4.47 -12.22
N THR A 146 -6.99 5.58 -12.98
CA THR A 146 -7.30 5.55 -14.43
C THR A 146 -6.33 6.36 -15.31
N SER A 147 -5.52 7.24 -14.72
CA SER A 147 -4.53 8.06 -15.43
C SER A 147 -3.22 7.30 -15.61
N ARG A 148 -2.49 7.58 -16.71
CA ARG A 148 -1.14 7.03 -16.95
C ARG A 148 -0.13 7.39 -15.86
N ARG A 149 -0.32 8.54 -15.18
CA ARG A 149 0.52 8.99 -14.05
C ARG A 149 -0.04 8.55 -12.69
N GLY A 150 -1.09 7.72 -12.68
CA GLY A 150 -1.71 7.21 -11.48
C GLY A 150 -1.01 5.95 -10.98
N PHE A 151 -0.57 5.95 -9.72
CA PHE A 151 0.18 4.82 -9.17
C PHE A 151 -0.63 3.52 -9.15
N HIS A 152 -1.93 3.58 -8.89
CA HIS A 152 -2.78 2.37 -8.91
C HIS A 152 -3.04 1.85 -10.32
N SER A 153 -3.00 2.70 -11.35
CA SER A 153 -3.00 2.22 -12.74
C SER A 153 -1.71 1.48 -13.07
N PHE A 154 -0.55 2.04 -12.70
CA PHE A 154 0.74 1.39 -12.86
C PHE A 154 0.80 0.04 -12.11
N LEU A 155 0.40 0.02 -10.83
CA LEU A 155 0.46 -1.19 -10.01
C LEU A 155 -0.46 -2.30 -10.55
N GLU A 156 -1.62 -1.95 -11.10
CA GLU A 156 -2.52 -2.91 -11.75
C GLU A 156 -1.86 -3.55 -12.98
N GLU A 157 -1.21 -2.75 -13.83
CA GLU A 157 -0.49 -3.22 -15.01
C GLU A 157 0.71 -4.10 -14.63
N PHE A 158 1.52 -3.64 -13.67
CA PHE A 158 2.66 -4.39 -13.12
C PHE A 158 2.23 -5.75 -12.56
N LEU A 159 1.07 -5.83 -11.90
CA LEU A 159 0.55 -7.08 -11.35
C LEU A 159 -0.22 -7.93 -12.37
N HIS A 160 -0.35 -7.47 -13.61
CA HIS A 160 -1.13 -8.10 -14.68
C HIS A 160 -2.59 -8.35 -14.28
N LEU A 161 -3.17 -7.42 -13.52
CA LEU A 161 -4.55 -7.49 -13.06
C LEU A 161 -5.48 -6.84 -14.09
N ASN A 162 -6.62 -7.48 -14.35
CA ASN A 162 -7.70 -6.92 -15.16
C ASN A 162 -8.88 -6.57 -14.26
N LEU A 163 -8.94 -5.34 -13.73
CA LEU A 163 -9.98 -4.98 -12.77
C LEU A 163 -11.29 -4.58 -13.49
N PRO A 164 -12.44 -5.19 -13.15
CA PRO A 164 -13.70 -4.91 -13.81
C PRO A 164 -14.31 -3.57 -13.37
N LEU A 165 -15.10 -2.95 -14.26
CA LEU A 165 -16.08 -1.94 -13.87
C LEU A 165 -17.29 -2.61 -13.19
N VAL A 166 -17.77 -2.01 -12.11
CA VAL A 166 -18.90 -2.46 -11.29
C VAL A 166 -19.85 -1.30 -10.98
N HIS A 167 -21.13 -1.62 -10.78
CA HIS A 167 -22.14 -0.61 -10.48
C HIS A 167 -22.02 -0.04 -9.07
N THR A 168 -22.32 1.25 -8.97
CA THR A 168 -22.34 1.99 -7.71
C THR A 168 -23.75 2.37 -7.27
N SER A 169 -23.90 2.75 -6.00
CA SER A 169 -25.19 3.13 -5.42
C SER A 169 -25.81 4.33 -6.14
N ASP A 170 -24.99 5.26 -6.61
CA ASP A 170 -25.38 6.45 -7.39
C ASP A 170 -25.73 6.17 -8.87
N GLY A 171 -25.71 4.90 -9.30
CA GLY A 171 -26.05 4.49 -10.66
C GLY A 171 -24.92 4.64 -11.68
N SER A 172 -23.76 5.16 -11.29
CA SER A 172 -22.56 5.17 -12.13
C SER A 172 -21.87 3.80 -12.19
N GLU A 173 -20.84 3.69 -13.02
CA GLU A 173 -19.90 2.59 -12.99
C GLU A 173 -18.53 3.08 -12.51
N ARG A 174 -17.89 2.28 -11.64
CA ARG A 174 -16.55 2.55 -11.15
C ARG A 174 -15.71 1.29 -11.22
N LYS A 175 -14.39 1.45 -11.30
CA LYS A 175 -13.45 0.34 -11.26
C LYS A 175 -13.52 -0.37 -9.92
N LEU A 176 -13.39 -1.70 -9.91
CA LEU A 176 -13.19 -2.46 -8.68
C LEU A 176 -11.75 -2.22 -8.19
N TYR A 177 -11.55 -1.11 -7.48
CA TYR A 177 -10.23 -0.58 -7.15
C TYR A 177 -9.36 -1.56 -6.34
N LEU A 178 -8.03 -1.48 -6.52
CA LEU A 178 -7.05 -2.31 -5.81
C LEU A 178 -7.25 -2.29 -4.29
N GLN A 179 -7.58 -1.13 -3.72
CA GLN A 179 -7.83 -0.98 -2.29
C GLN A 179 -8.93 -1.93 -1.79
N ILE A 180 -9.97 -2.16 -2.59
CA ILE A 180 -11.07 -3.05 -2.21
C ILE A 180 -10.60 -4.51 -2.29
N ILE A 181 -9.85 -4.87 -3.33
CA ILE A 181 -9.32 -6.24 -3.51
C ILE A 181 -8.31 -6.59 -2.41
N PHE A 182 -7.36 -5.69 -2.14
CA PHE A 182 -6.33 -5.89 -1.12
C PHE A 182 -6.87 -5.88 0.31
N SER A 183 -8.07 -5.33 0.54
CA SER A 183 -8.74 -5.46 1.83
C SER A 183 -9.08 -6.92 2.17
N ALA A 184 -9.24 -7.80 1.17
CA ALA A 184 -9.42 -9.24 1.39
C ALA A 184 -8.12 -9.98 1.69
N MET A 185 -6.98 -9.35 1.42
CA MET A 185 -5.65 -9.91 1.65
C MET A 185 -5.04 -9.42 2.96
N PHE A 186 -5.69 -8.46 3.63
CA PHE A 186 -5.30 -7.93 4.93
C PHE A 186 -6.24 -8.43 6.03
N ILE A 187 -5.72 -9.11 7.03
CA ILE A 187 -6.48 -9.48 8.23
C ILE A 187 -5.85 -8.76 9.42
N GLU A 188 -6.49 -7.70 9.91
CA GLU A 188 -6.02 -6.93 11.05
C GLU A 188 -6.52 -7.51 12.38
N GLN A 189 -5.72 -7.44 13.44
CA GLN A 189 -6.11 -7.91 14.76
C GLN A 189 -7.30 -7.14 15.37
N LYS A 190 -7.47 -5.83 15.12
CA LYS A 190 -8.51 -5.03 15.79
C LYS A 190 -9.92 -5.33 15.30
N HIS A 191 -10.07 -5.59 14.01
CA HIS A 191 -11.38 -5.74 13.37
C HIS A 191 -11.56 -7.10 12.67
N GLY A 192 -10.47 -7.81 12.37
CA GLY A 192 -10.48 -9.09 11.64
C GLY A 192 -11.14 -10.26 12.37
N TRP A 193 -11.37 -10.15 13.69
CA TRP A 193 -12.16 -11.13 14.44
C TRP A 193 -13.66 -11.07 14.10
N SER A 194 -14.15 -9.91 13.66
CA SER A 194 -15.57 -9.71 13.34
C SER A 194 -15.89 -9.96 11.87
N ASP A 195 -14.95 -9.70 10.96
CA ASP A 195 -15.14 -9.84 9.52
C ASP A 195 -13.78 -9.83 8.80
N ILE A 196 -13.60 -10.72 7.81
CA ILE A 196 -12.40 -10.79 6.96
C ILE A 196 -12.23 -9.50 6.15
N LEU A 197 -13.33 -8.82 5.82
CA LEU A 197 -13.36 -7.61 5.00
C LEU A 197 -13.59 -6.34 5.81
N SER A 198 -13.25 -6.34 7.10
CA SER A 198 -13.53 -5.23 8.02
C SER A 198 -12.80 -3.94 7.66
N GLY A 199 -11.62 -4.03 7.03
CA GLY A 199 -10.83 -2.87 6.59
C GLY A 199 -11.21 -2.32 5.21
N MET A 200 -12.28 -2.82 4.60
CA MET A 200 -12.67 -2.42 3.25
C MET A 200 -13.09 -0.93 3.19
N PRO A 201 -12.45 -0.11 2.33
CA PRO A 201 -12.86 1.28 2.16
C PRO A 201 -14.21 1.39 1.43
N ILE A 202 -14.98 2.43 1.77
CA ILE A 202 -16.30 2.66 1.19
C ILE A 202 -16.19 3.59 -0.02
N PHE A 203 -16.31 3.04 -1.23
CA PHE A 203 -16.29 3.79 -2.49
C PHE A 203 -17.65 3.85 -3.21
N GLY A 204 -18.73 3.49 -2.52
CA GLY A 204 -20.09 3.51 -3.06
C GLY A 204 -20.39 2.38 -4.05
N ILE A 205 -19.55 1.33 -4.12
CA ILE A 205 -19.79 0.14 -4.94
C ILE A 205 -20.89 -0.72 -4.30
N ARG A 206 -21.90 -1.12 -5.09
CA ARG A 206 -22.99 -1.98 -4.63
C ARG A 206 -22.45 -3.38 -4.31
N GLU A 207 -22.83 -3.92 -3.15
CA GLU A 207 -22.42 -5.25 -2.70
C GLU A 207 -20.89 -5.47 -2.75
N SER A 208 -20.11 -4.46 -2.35
CA SER A 208 -18.64 -4.43 -2.51
C SER A 208 -17.94 -5.73 -2.08
N LYS A 209 -18.33 -6.30 -0.94
CA LYS A 209 -17.79 -7.58 -0.43
C LYS A 209 -18.03 -8.74 -1.40
N LYS A 210 -19.25 -8.87 -1.91
CA LYS A 210 -19.61 -9.88 -2.92
C LYS A 210 -18.77 -9.70 -4.18
N ARG A 211 -18.63 -8.47 -4.69
CA ARG A 211 -17.85 -8.16 -5.90
C ARG A 211 -16.39 -8.59 -5.78
N VAL A 212 -15.78 -8.36 -4.62
CA VAL A 212 -14.40 -8.77 -4.34
C VAL A 212 -14.26 -10.28 -4.35
N VAL A 213 -15.17 -10.99 -3.66
CA VAL A 213 -15.15 -12.45 -3.62
C VAL A 213 -15.34 -13.04 -5.01
N GLU A 214 -16.30 -12.52 -5.79
CA GLU A 214 -16.52 -12.90 -7.18
C GLU A 214 -15.28 -12.71 -8.04
N TYR A 215 -14.60 -11.57 -7.88
CA TYR A 215 -13.37 -11.27 -8.62
C TYR A 215 -12.22 -12.21 -8.24
N ILE A 216 -11.93 -12.36 -6.93
CA ILE A 216 -10.82 -13.18 -6.44
C ILE A 216 -10.99 -14.65 -6.82
N LEU A 217 -12.22 -15.17 -6.77
CA LEU A 217 -12.53 -16.55 -7.16
C LEU A 217 -12.71 -16.74 -8.67
N GLY A 218 -12.66 -15.68 -9.47
CA GLY A 218 -12.83 -15.74 -10.92
C GLY A 218 -14.24 -16.16 -11.37
N LEU A 219 -15.28 -15.80 -10.61
CA LEU A 219 -16.66 -16.17 -10.93
C LEU A 219 -17.19 -15.37 -12.14
N ASP A 220 -17.93 -16.05 -13.03
CA ASP A 220 -18.49 -15.42 -14.23
C ASP A 220 -19.72 -14.53 -13.96
N THR A 221 -20.16 -14.39 -12.71
CA THR A 221 -21.33 -13.57 -12.33
C THR A 221 -21.18 -12.12 -12.76
N LEU A 222 -20.00 -11.52 -12.61
CA LEU A 222 -19.71 -10.15 -13.07
C LEU A 222 -19.88 -9.99 -14.58
N LYS A 223 -19.44 -10.99 -15.36
CA LYS A 223 -19.59 -10.98 -16.83
C LYS A 223 -21.06 -11.19 -17.22
N ASN A 224 -21.76 -12.07 -16.52
CA ASN A 224 -23.16 -12.39 -16.80
C ASN A 224 -24.11 -11.24 -16.46
N GLU A 225 -23.84 -10.48 -15.40
CA GLU A 225 -24.61 -9.27 -15.08
C GLU A 225 -24.43 -8.20 -16.15
N LYS A 226 -23.21 -7.94 -16.62
CA LYS A 226 -22.97 -7.00 -17.74
C LYS A 226 -23.69 -7.37 -19.02
N LYS A 227 -23.85 -8.66 -19.30
CA LYS A 227 -24.60 -9.16 -20.48
C LYS A 227 -26.12 -9.08 -20.31
N ARG A 228 -26.62 -8.91 -19.08
CA ARG A 228 -28.05 -8.84 -18.77
C ARG A 228 -28.59 -7.40 -18.70
N THR A 229 -27.71 -6.40 -18.57
CA THR A 229 -28.10 -4.99 -18.64
C THR A 229 -28.29 -4.61 -20.12
N PRO A 230 -29.52 -4.29 -20.57
CA PRO A 230 -29.80 -3.94 -21.97
C PRO A 230 -29.26 -2.55 -22.37
#